data_AF-A0A934DDM3-F1
#
_entry.id   AF-A0A934DDM3-F1
#
_cell.length_a   1.000
_cell.length_b   1.000
_cell.length_c   1.000
_cell.angle_alpha   90.00
_cell.angle_beta   90.00
_cell.angle_gamma   90.00
#
_symmetry.space_group_name_H-M   'P 1'
#
loop_
_entity.id
_entity.type
_entity.pdbx_description
1 polymer ?
#
loop_
_entity_poly.entity_id
_entity_poly.type
_entity_poly.pdbx_seq_one_letter_code
_entity_poly.pdbx_strand_id
1 'polypeptide(L)'
;MDEPKLPNQDQSQEKETLVTLPQREEMLARLLKVSDAPRLTRRFYPILLQHAGLEMTPQAVVNYLVLDTEVWAEGVKTGRREIHSRANEFIDAMIPDPARAAEAKEYWPAAVEFWHGLVDIMAGKKRDKEIS
;
A
#
# COMPACT_ATOMS: atom_id res chain seq x y z
N MET A 1 -6.69 0.87 53.45
CA MET A 1 -6.93 0.11 52.21
C MET A 1 -6.28 0.90 51.11
N ASP A 2 -5.12 0.45 50.66
CA ASP A 2 -4.40 1.09 49.56
C ASP A 2 -4.97 0.57 48.24
N GLU A 3 -5.53 1.48 47.45
CA GLU A 3 -5.92 1.17 46.07
C GLU A 3 -4.68 0.83 45.25
N PRO A 4 -4.67 -0.29 44.51
CA PRO A 4 -3.61 -0.56 43.55
C PRO A 4 -3.75 0.44 42.39
N LYS A 5 -2.81 1.39 42.29
CA LYS A 5 -2.63 2.20 41.09
C LYS A 5 -2.18 1.28 39.96
N LEU A 6 -3.07 1.10 38.97
CA LEU A 6 -2.74 0.48 37.69
C LEU A 6 -1.52 1.20 37.09
N PRO A 7 -0.53 0.48 36.55
CA PRO A 7 0.60 1.11 35.88
C PRO A 7 0.05 1.93 34.71
N ASN A 8 0.38 3.23 34.71
CA ASN A 8 0.23 4.08 33.53
C ASN A 8 0.97 3.38 32.40
N GLN A 9 0.22 2.73 31.52
CA GLN A 9 0.72 2.44 30.20
C GLN A 9 0.92 3.81 29.56
N ASP A 10 2.17 4.30 29.56
CA ASP A 10 2.66 5.16 28.50
C ASP A 10 2.47 4.36 27.21
N GLN A 11 1.24 4.36 26.71
CA GLN A 11 0.97 4.19 25.31
C GLN A 11 1.55 5.44 24.68
N SER A 12 2.86 5.41 24.42
CA SER A 12 3.46 6.14 23.32
C SER A 12 2.74 5.66 22.06
N GLN A 13 1.51 6.11 21.86
CA GLN A 13 0.95 6.26 20.54
C GLN A 13 1.92 7.24 19.87
N GLU A 14 2.96 6.71 19.24
CA GLU A 14 3.56 7.39 18.12
C GLU A 14 2.37 7.84 17.28
N LYS A 15 2.11 9.15 17.26
CA LYS A 15 1.08 9.71 16.41
C LYS A 15 1.45 9.26 15.02
N GLU A 16 0.76 8.23 14.52
CA GLU A 16 0.92 7.76 13.16
C GLU A 16 0.80 8.98 12.28
N THR A 17 1.93 9.37 11.69
CA THR A 17 1.97 10.66 11.01
C THR A 17 1.32 10.45 9.65
N LEU A 18 0.18 11.11 9.48
CA LEU A 18 -0.58 11.05 8.25
C LEU A 18 0.17 11.79 7.14
N VAL A 19 -0.01 11.28 5.91
CA VAL A 19 0.34 11.99 4.69
C VAL A 19 -0.93 12.32 3.92
N THR A 20 -0.99 13.54 3.38
CA THR A 20 -2.01 13.92 2.43
C THR A 20 -1.56 13.49 1.03
N LEU A 21 -2.34 12.63 0.38
CA LEU A 21 -2.09 12.25 -1.00
C LEU A 21 -2.28 13.45 -1.94
N PRO A 22 -1.56 13.51 -3.08
CA PRO A 22 -1.71 14.58 -4.04
C PRO A 22 -3.15 14.67 -4.54
N GLN A 23 -3.54 15.87 -4.96
CA GLN A 23 -4.83 16.05 -5.62
C GLN A 23 -4.86 15.28 -6.94
N ARG A 24 -6.07 14.95 -7.41
CA ARG A 24 -6.28 14.03 -8.54
C ARG A 24 -5.41 14.34 -9.76
N GLU A 25 -5.35 15.60 -10.19
CA GLU A 25 -4.57 16.01 -11.36
C GLU A 25 -3.06 15.85 -11.14
N GLU A 26 -2.58 16.24 -9.95
CA GLU A 26 -1.18 16.11 -9.57
C GLU A 26 -0.77 14.64 -9.47
N MET A 27 -1.59 13.83 -8.81
CA MET A 27 -1.36 12.39 -8.63
C MET A 27 -1.31 11.69 -10.00
N LEU A 28 -2.22 12.03 -10.92
CA LEU A 28 -2.19 11.50 -12.28
C LEU A 28 -0.91 11.91 -13.02
N ALA A 29 -0.51 13.18 -12.94
CA ALA A 29 0.73 13.65 -13.56
C ALA A 29 1.97 12.94 -13.01
N ARG A 30 2.00 12.62 -11.70
CA ARG A 30 3.07 11.83 -11.07
C ARG A 30 3.05 10.37 -11.53
N LEU A 31 1.88 9.73 -11.57
CA LEU A 31 1.73 8.34 -12.04
C LEU A 31 2.14 8.18 -13.51
N LEU A 32 1.78 9.13 -14.37
CA LEU A 32 2.19 9.13 -15.79
C LEU A 32 3.70 9.24 -15.99
N LYS A 33 4.44 9.86 -15.05
CA LYS A 33 5.91 9.87 -15.07
C LYS A 33 6.51 8.51 -14.75
N VAL A 34 5.79 7.69 -13.97
CA VAL A 34 6.18 6.30 -13.74
C VAL A 34 5.92 5.52 -15.03
N SER A 35 4.68 5.43 -15.51
CA SER A 35 4.36 4.69 -16.74
C SER A 35 3.19 5.34 -17.48
N ASP A 36 3.32 5.54 -18.78
CA ASP A 36 2.22 6.01 -19.63
C ASP A 36 1.49 4.84 -20.33
N ALA A 37 1.80 3.60 -19.93
CA ALA A 37 1.26 2.40 -20.54
C ALA A 37 -0.28 2.45 -20.61
N PRO A 38 -0.90 2.30 -21.80
CA PRO A 38 -2.35 2.44 -21.99
C PRO A 38 -3.21 1.59 -21.05
N ARG A 39 -2.71 0.42 -20.65
CA ARG A 39 -3.40 -0.48 -19.70
C ARG A 39 -3.51 0.13 -18.30
N LEU A 40 -2.48 0.82 -17.85
CA LEU A 40 -2.43 1.43 -16.53
C LEU A 40 -3.28 2.69 -16.52
N THR A 41 -3.07 3.56 -17.51
CA THR A 41 -3.79 4.84 -17.63
C THR A 41 -5.30 4.66 -17.77
N ARG A 42 -5.76 3.63 -18.51
CA ARG A 42 -7.20 3.38 -18.73
C ARG A 42 -7.89 2.58 -17.63
N ARG A 43 -7.17 1.74 -16.89
CA ARG A 43 -7.80 0.77 -15.96
C ARG A 43 -7.27 0.81 -14.54
N PHE A 44 -5.97 1.03 -14.34
CA PHE A 44 -5.36 0.99 -13.01
C PHE A 44 -5.32 2.37 -12.33
N TYR A 45 -4.87 3.41 -13.04
CA TYR A 45 -4.80 4.77 -12.48
C TYR A 45 -6.16 5.31 -12.04
N PRO A 46 -7.27 5.06 -12.75
CA PRO A 46 -8.59 5.43 -12.25
C PRO A 46 -8.92 4.85 -10.87
N ILE A 47 -8.36 3.69 -10.49
CA ILE A 47 -8.53 3.07 -9.17
C ILE A 47 -7.69 3.83 -8.15
N LEU A 48 -6.39 3.99 -8.39
CA LEU A 48 -5.49 4.73 -7.48
C LEU A 48 -5.96 6.17 -7.23
N LEU A 49 -6.48 6.83 -8.26
CA LEU A 49 -6.99 8.20 -8.18
C LEU A 49 -8.30 8.35 -7.38
N GLN A 50 -8.92 7.25 -6.93
CA GLN A 50 -10.03 7.31 -5.97
C GLN A 50 -9.53 7.73 -4.58
N HIS A 51 -8.24 7.53 -4.31
CA HIS A 51 -7.60 7.90 -3.04
C HIS A 51 -7.02 9.32 -3.05
N ALA A 52 -7.07 10.02 -4.18
CA ALA A 52 -6.45 11.34 -4.31
C ALA A 52 -7.02 12.35 -3.29
N GLY A 53 -6.13 13.13 -2.67
CA GLY A 53 -6.49 14.11 -1.63
C GLY A 53 -6.86 13.52 -0.26
N LEU A 54 -6.87 12.20 -0.09
CA LEU A 54 -7.11 11.58 1.21
C LEU A 54 -5.90 11.69 2.12
N GLU A 55 -6.15 11.76 3.43
CA GLU A 55 -5.13 11.62 4.46
C GLU A 55 -5.06 10.17 4.94
N MET A 56 -3.86 9.59 4.91
CA MET A 56 -3.65 8.22 5.37
C MET A 56 -2.22 8.01 5.82
N THR A 57 -1.97 6.93 6.57
CA THR A 57 -0.61 6.57 6.97
C THR A 57 0.18 6.06 5.76
N PRO A 58 1.52 6.18 5.74
CA PRO A 58 2.36 5.60 4.68
C PRO A 58 2.09 4.10 4.46
N GLN A 59 1.84 3.36 5.54
CA GLN A 59 1.49 1.94 5.50
C GLN A 59 0.12 1.69 4.84
N ALA A 60 -0.87 2.54 5.11
CA ALA A 60 -2.16 2.47 4.44
C ALA A 60 -2.04 2.71 2.93
N VAL A 61 -1.21 3.66 2.49
CA VAL A 61 -0.94 3.89 1.05
C VAL A 61 -0.42 2.61 0.39
N VAL A 62 0.54 1.95 1.03
CA VAL A 62 1.12 0.69 0.56
C VAL A 62 0.09 -0.42 0.50
N ASN A 63 -0.73 -0.56 1.54
CA ASN A 63 -1.79 -1.57 1.59
C ASN A 63 -2.81 -1.37 0.45
N TYR A 64 -3.25 -0.14 0.20
CA TYR A 64 -4.12 0.15 -0.94
C TYR A 64 -3.44 -0.10 -2.27
N LEU A 65 -2.16 0.25 -2.43
CA LEU A 65 -1.42 -0.03 -3.66
C LEU A 65 -1.33 -1.54 -3.93
N VAL A 66 -1.05 -2.36 -2.92
CA VAL A 66 -1.02 -3.83 -3.07
C VAL A 66 -2.43 -4.36 -3.39
N LEU A 67 -3.44 -3.97 -2.62
CA LEU A 67 -4.82 -4.43 -2.80
C LEU A 67 -5.36 -4.06 -4.19
N ASP A 68 -5.22 -2.80 -4.60
CA ASP A 68 -5.68 -2.32 -5.90
C ASP A 68 -4.93 -3.02 -7.03
N THR A 69 -3.65 -3.35 -6.83
CA THR A 69 -2.88 -4.15 -7.79
C THR A 69 -3.44 -5.55 -7.93
N GLU A 70 -3.73 -6.24 -6.83
CA GLU A 70 -4.25 -7.62 -6.85
C GLU A 70 -5.67 -7.67 -7.41
N VAL A 71 -6.56 -6.76 -7.01
CA VAL A 71 -7.94 -6.65 -7.52
C VAL A 71 -7.94 -6.34 -9.02
N TRP A 72 -7.10 -5.39 -9.47
CA TRP A 72 -7.00 -5.08 -10.90
C TRP A 72 -6.37 -6.24 -11.70
N ALA A 73 -5.37 -6.91 -11.12
CA ALA A 73 -4.66 -8.01 -11.76
C ALA A 73 -5.50 -9.30 -11.89
N GLU A 74 -6.64 -9.41 -11.21
CA GLU A 74 -7.54 -10.58 -11.24
C GLU A 74 -8.08 -10.90 -12.66
N GLY A 75 -7.81 -10.07 -13.67
CA GLY A 75 -8.04 -10.40 -15.08
C GLY A 75 -6.84 -10.24 -16.02
N VAL A 76 -5.66 -9.81 -15.55
CA VAL A 76 -4.53 -9.37 -16.40
C VAL A 76 -3.16 -9.62 -15.74
N LYS A 77 -2.62 -10.84 -15.86
CA LYS A 77 -1.34 -11.26 -15.22
C LYS A 77 -0.13 -10.37 -15.52
N THR A 78 -0.06 -9.77 -16.70
CA THR A 78 1.10 -8.96 -17.15
C THR A 78 1.22 -7.64 -16.39
N GLY A 79 0.10 -7.08 -15.93
CA GLY A 79 0.05 -5.81 -15.24
C GLY A 79 0.65 -5.86 -13.84
N ARG A 80 0.37 -6.94 -13.11
CA ARG A 80 0.86 -7.18 -11.74
C ARG A 80 2.37 -7.10 -11.63
N ARG A 81 3.08 -7.78 -12.56
CA ARG A 81 4.56 -7.79 -12.56
C ARG A 81 5.13 -6.39 -12.72
N GLU A 82 4.56 -5.57 -13.61
CA GLU A 82 5.00 -4.19 -13.84
C GLU A 82 4.92 -3.38 -12.55
N ILE A 83 3.78 -3.42 -11.85
CA ILE A 83 3.60 -2.67 -10.59
C ILE A 83 4.56 -3.15 -9.51
N HIS A 84 4.69 -4.46 -9.26
CA HIS A 84 5.63 -4.96 -8.24
C HIS A 84 7.08 -4.60 -8.55
N SER A 85 7.50 -4.65 -9.82
CA SER A 85 8.88 -4.32 -10.21
C SER A 85 9.22 -2.85 -10.04
N ARG A 86 8.21 -1.97 -10.01
CA ARG A 86 8.35 -0.52 -9.94
C ARG A 86 7.64 0.06 -8.72
N ALA A 87 7.40 -0.75 -7.69
CA ALA A 87 6.59 -0.39 -6.54
C ALA A 87 7.09 0.88 -5.86
N ASN A 88 8.41 1.03 -5.71
CA ASN A 88 9.03 2.21 -5.13
C ASN A 88 8.70 3.49 -5.90
N GLU A 89 8.68 3.44 -7.23
CA GLU A 89 8.35 4.58 -8.08
C GLU A 89 6.86 4.94 -7.98
N PHE A 90 5.99 3.93 -7.86
CA PHE A 90 4.57 4.15 -7.60
C PHE A 90 4.33 4.76 -6.22
N ILE A 91 5.05 4.31 -5.19
CA ILE A 91 4.99 4.89 -3.84
C ILE A 91 5.42 6.36 -3.88
N ASP A 92 6.51 6.69 -4.58
CA ASP A 92 6.96 8.08 -4.76
C ASP A 92 5.95 8.95 -5.53
N ALA A 93 5.22 8.36 -6.47
CA ALA A 93 4.17 9.05 -7.20
C ALA A 93 2.95 9.34 -6.30
N MET A 94 2.66 8.47 -5.35
CA MET A 94 1.55 8.62 -4.41
C MET A 94 1.92 9.48 -3.19
N ILE A 95 3.17 9.47 -2.73
CA ILE A 95 3.60 10.17 -1.52
C ILE A 95 4.66 11.23 -1.89
N PRO A 96 4.29 12.52 -1.98
CA PRO A 96 5.22 13.60 -2.32
C PRO A 96 6.35 13.82 -1.32
N ASP A 97 6.12 13.51 -0.05
CA ASP A 97 7.09 13.66 1.02
C ASP A 97 8.11 12.49 0.94
N PRO A 98 9.39 12.76 0.63
CA PRO A 98 10.39 11.71 0.47
C PRO A 98 10.66 10.90 1.74
N ALA A 99 10.54 11.51 2.92
CA ALA A 99 10.77 10.80 4.19
C ALA A 99 9.65 9.78 4.42
N ARG A 100 8.41 10.18 4.15
CA ARG A 100 7.23 9.31 4.28
C ARG A 100 7.16 8.26 3.17
N ALA A 101 7.62 8.61 1.98
CA ALA A 101 7.77 7.64 0.89
C ALA A 101 8.82 6.57 1.25
N ALA A 102 9.91 6.93 1.93
CA ALA A 102 10.90 5.97 2.42
C ALA A 102 10.28 4.99 3.44
N GLU A 103 9.54 5.49 4.43
CA GLU A 103 8.81 4.67 5.40
C GLU A 103 7.85 3.68 4.72
N ALA A 104 7.09 4.15 3.72
CA ALA A 104 6.21 3.30 2.92
C ALA A 104 6.97 2.20 2.16
N LYS A 105 8.11 2.53 1.53
CA LYS A 105 8.92 1.56 0.77
C LYS A 105 9.47 0.44 1.65
N GLU A 106 9.87 0.76 2.88
CA GLU A 106 10.34 -0.26 3.84
C GLU A 106 9.23 -1.25 4.21
N TYR A 107 7.98 -0.79 4.26
CA TYR A 107 6.83 -1.63 4.57
C TYR A 107 6.36 -2.52 3.40
N TRP A 108 6.73 -2.18 2.15
CA TRP A 108 6.26 -2.88 0.95
C TRP A 108 6.43 -4.41 0.97
N PRO A 109 7.59 -4.99 1.33
CA PRO A 109 7.76 -6.45 1.33
C PRO A 109 6.80 -7.15 2.29
N ALA A 110 6.60 -6.59 3.49
CA ALA A 110 5.69 -7.14 4.50
C ALA A 110 4.23 -7.07 4.05
N ALA A 111 3.83 -5.97 3.42
CA ALA A 111 2.48 -5.83 2.86
C ALA A 111 2.22 -6.86 1.75
N VAL A 112 3.17 -7.04 0.83
CA VAL A 112 3.07 -8.04 -0.25
C VAL A 112 2.93 -9.45 0.32
N GLU A 113 3.77 -9.84 1.29
CA GLU A 113 3.69 -11.15 1.92
C GLU A 113 2.34 -11.38 2.61
N PHE A 114 1.86 -10.39 3.37
CA PHE A 114 0.58 -10.45 4.05
C PHE A 114 -0.58 -10.65 3.06
N TRP A 115 -0.66 -9.81 2.02
CA TRP A 115 -1.76 -9.86 1.06
C TRP A 115 -1.71 -11.10 0.18
N HIS A 116 -0.52 -11.58 -0.23
CA HIS A 116 -0.41 -12.85 -0.96
C HIS A 116 -0.86 -14.03 -0.11
N GLY A 117 -0.47 -14.06 1.17
CA GLY A 117 -0.92 -15.08 2.11
C GLY A 117 -2.44 -15.04 2.33
N LEU A 118 -3.03 -13.85 2.40
CA LEU A 118 -4.48 -13.67 2.56
C LEU A 118 -5.25 -14.11 1.32
N VAL A 119 -4.76 -13.77 0.11
CA VAL A 119 -5.35 -14.24 -1.16
C VAL A 119 -5.29 -15.76 -1.28
N ASP A 120 -4.18 -16.40 -0.90
CA ASP A 120 -4.09 -17.87 -0.93
C ASP A 120 -5.08 -18.53 0.04
N ILE A 121 -5.27 -17.96 1.25
CA ILE A 121 -6.28 -18.43 2.21
C ILE A 121 -7.69 -18.29 1.62
N MET A 122 -8.03 -17.13 1.04
CA MET A 122 -9.34 -16.90 0.43
C MET A 122 -9.60 -17.80 -0.78
N ALA A 123 -8.55 -18.17 -1.52
CA ALA A 123 -8.61 -19.14 -2.61
C ALA A 123 -8.67 -20.60 -2.14
N GLY A 124 -8.72 -20.86 -0.83
CA GLY A 124 -8.78 -22.21 -0.26
C GLY A 124 -7.48 -23.02 -0.37
N LYS A 125 -6.35 -22.37 -0.70
CA LYS A 125 -5.04 -23.03 -0.69
C LYS A 125 -4.55 -23.09 0.76
N LYS A 126 -4.47 -24.31 1.31
CA LYS A 126 -3.81 -24.52 2.59
C LYS A 126 -2.33 -24.18 2.45
N ARG A 127 -1.80 -23.36 3.36
CA ARG A 127 -0.35 -23.29 3.60
C ARG A 127 0.05 -24.64 4.18
N ASP A 128 0.57 -25.52 3.34
CA ASP A 128 1.26 -26.72 3.81
C ASP A 128 2.53 -26.22 4.53
N LYS A 129 2.41 -25.97 5.83
CA LYS A 129 3.57 -25.91 6.71
C LYS A 129 4.07 -27.34 6.82
N GLU A 130 5.01 -27.71 5.95
CA GLU A 130 5.93 -28.81 6.22
C GLU A 130 6.70 -28.44 7.48
N ILE A 131 6.28 -29.01 8.60
CA ILE A 131 7.09 -29.12 9.80
C ILE A 131 8.06 -30.26 9.51
N SER A 132 9.32 -29.94 9.24
CA SER A 132 10.42 -30.89 9.33
C SER A 132 11.06 -30.86 10.71
#